data_AF-A0A9X1XD39-F1
#
_entry.id   AF-A0A9X1XD39-F1
#
_cell.length_a   1.000
_cell.length_b   1.000
_cell.length_c   1.000
_cell.angle_alpha   90.00
_cell.angle_beta   90.00
_cell.angle_gamma   90.00
#
_symmetry.space_group_name_H-M   'P 1'
#
loop_
_entity.id
_entity.type
_entity.pdbx_description
1 polymer ?
#
loop_
_entity_poly.entity_id
_entity_poly.type
_entity_poly.pdbx_seq_one_letter_code
_entity_poly.pdbx_strand_id
1 'polypeptide(L)' 'MGRGNSHKQPARDKNKAKLPQVPKNEIVHDNQEVELAKELTSHYELKSPPGFDPTEVVRKDEKKK' A
#
# COMPACT_ATOMS: atom_id res chain seq x y z
N MET A 1 14.02 32.73 40.27
CA MET A 1 13.57 31.31 40.29
C MET A 1 12.11 31.30 39.81
N GLY A 2 11.62 30.62 38.79
CA GLY A 2 12.17 29.73 37.78
C GLY A 2 11.21 29.74 36.58
N ARG A 3 11.74 29.72 35.35
CA ARG A 3 10.97 29.76 34.11
C ARG A 3 10.63 28.33 33.67
N GLY A 4 9.37 27.93 33.82
CA GLY A 4 8.87 26.67 33.26
C GLY A 4 8.45 26.86 31.80
N ASN A 5 9.39 26.76 30.87
CA ASN A 5 9.16 26.86 29.43
C ASN A 5 8.48 25.60 28.84
N SER A 6 7.30 25.21 29.34
CA SER A 6 6.61 23.97 28.93
C SER A 6 5.54 24.14 27.84
N HIS A 7 5.40 25.33 27.24
CA HIS A 7 4.26 25.64 26.34
C HIS A 7 4.66 25.94 24.89
N LYS A 8 5.65 25.24 24.34
CA LYS A 8 6.00 25.31 22.91
C LYS A 8 5.64 24.04 22.15
N GLN A 9 4.48 23.44 22.44
CA GLN A 9 3.94 22.39 21.58
C GLN A 9 3.10 23.06 20.49
N PRO A 10 3.46 22.96 19.20
CA PRO A 10 2.63 23.50 18.14
C PRO A 10 1.25 22.86 18.22
N ALA A 11 0.19 23.65 18.07
CA ALA A 11 -1.18 23.17 18.09
C ALA A 11 -1.36 22.12 16.98
N ARG A 12 -1.32 20.83 17.36
CA ARG A 12 -1.61 19.73 16.44
C ARG A 12 -3.08 19.81 16.10
N ASP A 13 -3.38 20.05 14.84
CA ASP A 13 -4.73 19.95 14.31
C ASP A 13 -5.23 18.51 14.50
N LYS A 14 -6.17 18.35 15.43
CA LYS A 14 -6.72 17.04 15.82
C LYS A 14 -7.58 16.43 14.73
N ASN A 15 -8.00 17.21 13.74
CA ASN A 15 -8.85 16.76 12.64
C ASN A 15 -8.03 16.16 11.47
N LYS A 16 -6.71 16.35 11.46
CA LYS A 16 -5.83 15.75 10.44
C LYS A 16 -5.57 14.25 10.66
N ALA A 17 -5.76 13.78 11.88
CA ALA A 17 -5.54 12.38 12.21
C ALA A 17 -6.69 11.52 11.67
N LYS A 18 -6.43 10.75 10.60
CA LYS A 18 -7.35 9.69 10.18
C LYS A 18 -7.23 8.53 11.16
N LEU A 19 -8.33 8.22 11.84
CA LEU A 19 -8.43 7.02 12.66
C LEU A 19 -8.49 5.81 11.71
N PRO A 20 -7.70 4.75 11.95
CA PRO A 20 -7.84 3.52 11.18
C PRO A 20 -9.22 2.89 11.41
N GLN A 21 -9.71 2.17 10.41
CA GLN A 21 -10.99 1.46 10.47
C GLN A 21 -11.01 0.36 11.54
N VAL A 22 -9.83 -0.15 11.92
CA VAL A 22 -9.61 -1.28 12.83
C VAL A 22 -8.60 -0.86 13.91
N PRO A 23 -8.69 -1.37 15.15
CA PRO A 23 -7.70 -1.11 16.19
C PRO A 23 -6.26 -1.35 15.74
N LYS A 24 -5.32 -0.51 16.16
CA LYS A 24 -3.92 -0.51 15.67
C LYS A 24 -3.20 -1.85 15.87
N ASN A 25 -3.55 -2.57 16.93
CA ASN A 25 -3.01 -3.89 17.28
C ASN A 25 -3.52 -5.02 16.38
N GLU A 26 -4.60 -4.79 15.63
CA GLU A 26 -5.21 -5.75 14.70
C GLU A 26 -4.86 -5.43 13.24
N ILE A 27 -4.09 -4.37 12.99
CA ILE A 27 -3.65 -4.06 11.65
C ILE A 27 -2.54 -5.05 11.29
N VAL A 28 -2.88 -6.03 10.47
CA VAL A 28 -1.92 -6.97 9.89
C VAL A 28 -0.96 -6.17 9.00
N HIS A 29 0.35 -6.31 9.23
CA HIS A 29 1.41 -5.64 8.47
C HIS A 29 2.25 -6.71 7.75
N ASP A 30 1.57 -7.61 7.05
CA ASP A 30 2.23 -8.72 6.40
C ASP A 30 2.64 -8.32 4.99
N ASN A 31 3.90 -8.62 4.64
CA ASN A 31 4.42 -8.42 3.29
C ASN A 31 3.94 -9.50 2.31
N GLN A 32 3.04 -10.39 2.75
CA GLN A 32 2.51 -11.50 1.97
C GLN A 32 1.84 -11.03 0.68
N GLU A 33 1.09 -9.92 0.73
CA GLU A 33 0.46 -9.35 -0.45
C GLU A 33 1.49 -8.86 -1.47
N VAL A 34 2.59 -8.27 -0.99
CA VAL A 34 3.67 -7.77 -1.84
C VAL A 34 4.44 -8.93 -2.48
N GLU A 35 4.68 -10.00 -1.74
CA GLU A 35 5.35 -11.21 -2.23
C GLU A 35 4.50 -11.92 -3.28
N LEU A 36 3.20 -12.10 -3.01
CA LEU A 36 2.25 -12.67 -3.96
C LEU A 36 2.15 -11.82 -5.24
N ALA A 37 2.11 -10.49 -5.12
CA ALA A 37 2.07 -9.60 -6.28
C ALA A 37 3.34 -9.73 -7.15
N LYS A 38 4.51 -9.88 -6.53
CA LYS A 38 5.78 -10.13 -7.25
C LYS A 38 5.77 -11.48 -7.97
N GLU A 39 5.26 -12.52 -7.33
CA GLU A 39 5.13 -13.84 -7.94
C GLU A 39 4.19 -13.79 -9.16
N LEU A 40 3.00 -13.19 -9.01
CA LEU A 40 2.02 -13.07 -10.11
C LEU A 40 2.57 -12.26 -11.28
N THR A 41 3.21 -11.12 -11.02
CA THR A 41 3.82 -10.30 -12.08
C THR A 41 5.04 -10.95 -12.74
N SER A 42 5.69 -11.92 -12.08
CA SER A 42 6.76 -12.70 -12.71
C SER A 42 6.21 -13.63 -13.78
N HIS A 43 5.02 -14.23 -13.57
CA HIS A 43 4.43 -15.24 -14.45
C HIS A 43 3.46 -14.67 -15.49
N TYR A 44 2.78 -13.57 -15.19
CA TYR A 44 1.69 -13.04 -16.00
C TYR A 44 1.97 -11.62 -16.50
N GLU A 45 1.46 -11.32 -17.69
CA GLU A 45 1.49 -9.98 -18.31
C GLU A 45 0.12 -9.63 -18.87
N LEU A 46 -0.24 -8.35 -18.86
CA LEU A 46 -1.42 -7.90 -19.59
C LEU A 46 -1.17 -7.99 -21.09
N LYS A 47 -2.20 -8.41 -21.82
CA LYS A 47 -2.19 -8.45 -23.30
C LYS A 47 -2.16 -7.05 -23.92
N SER A 48 -2.79 -6.08 -23.25
CA SER A 48 -2.86 -4.67 -23.65
C SER A 48 -2.58 -3.75 -22.45
N PRO A 49 -2.12 -2.52 -22.70
CA PRO A 49 -2.03 -1.51 -21.65
C PRO A 49 -3.44 -1.17 -21.11
N PRO A 50 -3.54 -0.80 -19.82
CA PRO A 50 -4.82 -0.47 -19.19
C PRO A 50 -5.51 0.69 -19.92
N GLY A 51 -6.81 0.54 -20.17
CA GLY A 51 -7.62 1.52 -20.91
C GLY A 51 -7.97 1.12 -22.35
N PHE A 52 -7.49 -0.04 -22.82
CA PHE A 52 -7.92 -0.65 -24.09
C PHE A 52 -8.55 -2.02 -23.81
N ASP A 53 -9.71 -2.31 -24.41
CA ASP A 53 -10.25 -3.68 -24.44
C ASP A 53 -9.26 -4.55 -25.23
N PRO A 54 -8.69 -5.63 -24.65
CA PRO A 54 -9.29 -6.53 -23.66
C PRO A 54 -8.49 -6.73 -22.35
N THR A 55 -9.20 -7.06 -21.26
CA THR A 55 -8.68 -7.41 -19.92
C THR A 55 -8.10 -8.83 -19.84
N GLU A 56 -7.34 -9.25 -20.83
CA GLU A 56 -6.74 -10.59 -20.87
C GLU A 56 -5.33 -10.61 -20.30
N VAL A 57 -5.00 -11.70 -19.61
CA VAL A 57 -3.66 -11.97 -19.05
C VAL A 57 -3.01 -13.11 -19.82
N VAL A 58 -1.73 -12.95 -20.14
CA VAL A 58 -0.93 -13.93 -20.88
C VAL A 58 0.17 -14.46 -19.96
N ARG A 59 0.40 -15.77 -19.97
CA ARG A 59 1.53 -16.39 -19.29
C ARG A 59 2.82 -16.18 -20.08
N LYS A 60 3.87 -15.73 -19.41
CA LYS A 60 5.18 -15.50 -20.06
C LYS A 60 5.81 -16.80 -20.58
N ASP A 61 5.53 -17.91 -19.91
CA ASP A 61 6.10 -19.22 -20.25
C ASP A 61 5.59 -19.77 -21.59
N GLU A 62 4.38 -19.37 -21.99
CA GLU A 62 3.77 -19.80 -23.26
C GLU A 62 4.33 -19.03 -24.47
N LYS A 63 4.87 -17.82 -24.27
CA LYS A 63 5.49 -17.02 -25.35
C LYS A 63 6.89 -17.51 -25.75
N LYS A 64 7.53 -18.37 -24.96
CA LYS A 64 8.91 -18.85 -25.17
C LYS A 64 9.02 -20.15 -25.98
N LYS A 65 7.90 -20.72 -26.43
CA LYS A 65 7.85 -21.85 -27.37
C LYS A 65 7.85 -21.38 -28.81
#